data_AF-A0A527ZAL7-F1
#
_entry.id   AF-A0A527ZAL7-F1
#
_cell.length_a   1.000
_cell.length_b   1.000
_cell.length_c   1.000
_cell.angle_alpha   90.00
_cell.angle_beta   90.00
_cell.angle_gamma   90.00
#
_symmetry.space_group_name_H-M   'P 1'
#
loop_
_entity.id
_entity.type
_entity.pdbx_description
1 polymer ?
#
loop_
_entity_poly.entity_id
_entity_poly.type
_entity_poly.pdbx_seq_one_letter_code
_entity_poly.pdbx_strand_id
1 'polypeptide(L)'
;MAGRRAYLDYNASAPLLAAARTAMIAALDVAANPSSVHAEGRAARRLIENARRDVATLVSAGAEHVVFTSGATEAASTLLTPDWQMGRGTVRMSRLYVCEADHPCVLNGGRFPATQVIRIGVDADGLV
;
A
#
# COMPACT_ATOMS: atom_id res chain seq x y z
N MET A 1 27.88 30.11 6.99
CA MET A 1 26.56 29.64 6.49
C MET A 1 26.72 28.21 6.02
N ALA A 2 25.88 27.29 6.48
CA ALA A 2 25.90 25.93 5.94
C ALA A 2 25.51 25.98 4.45
N GLY A 3 26.36 25.42 3.57
CA GLY A 3 26.12 25.42 2.13
C GLY A 3 24.82 24.69 1.75
N ARG A 4 24.33 24.95 0.54
CA ARG A 4 23.14 24.29 -0.02
C ARG A 4 23.36 22.76 -0.03
N ARG A 5 22.54 22.03 0.74
CA ARG A 5 22.59 20.57 0.80
C ARG A 5 21.95 19.97 -0.46
N ALA A 6 22.61 18.99 -1.06
CA ALA A 6 22.00 18.11 -2.06
C ALA A 6 21.29 16.96 -1.32
N TYR A 7 20.02 16.72 -1.63
CA TYR A 7 19.26 15.59 -1.09
C TYR A 7 19.29 14.43 -2.09
N LEU A 8 20.00 13.35 -1.73
CA LEU A 8 20.26 12.19 -2.59
C LEU A 8 19.73 10.89 -1.94
N ASP A 9 18.56 10.97 -1.30
CA ASP A 9 17.97 9.87 -0.52
C ASP A 9 16.47 9.66 -0.86
N TYR A 10 16.10 9.85 -2.13
CA TYR A 10 14.72 9.71 -2.62
C TYR A 10 14.17 8.27 -2.46
N ASN A 11 15.04 7.27 -2.33
CA ASN A 11 14.64 5.89 -2.11
C ASN A 11 14.11 5.66 -0.69
N ALA A 12 14.56 6.44 0.30
CA ALA A 12 14.02 6.37 1.67
C ALA A 12 12.70 7.15 1.79
N SER A 13 12.66 8.37 1.25
CA SER A 13 11.44 9.16 1.13
C SER A 13 11.62 10.27 0.10
N ALA A 14 10.53 10.69 -0.55
CA ALA A 14 10.55 11.79 -1.50
C ALA A 14 9.82 13.01 -0.92
N PRO A 15 10.28 14.24 -1.21
CA PRO A 15 9.52 15.45 -0.91
C PRO A 15 8.12 15.38 -1.54
N LEU A 16 7.10 15.74 -0.76
CA LEU A 16 5.72 15.76 -1.24
C LEU A 16 5.57 16.73 -2.42
N LEU A 17 4.98 16.25 -3.51
CA LEU A 17 4.67 17.09 -4.66
C LEU A 17 3.71 18.22 -4.26
N ALA A 18 3.94 19.43 -4.79
CA ALA A 18 3.10 20.59 -4.47
C ALA A 18 1.61 20.33 -4.79
N ALA A 19 1.32 19.66 -5.89
CA ALA A 19 -0.05 19.28 -6.27
C ALA A 19 -0.68 18.32 -5.24
N ALA A 20 0.07 17.34 -4.74
CA ALA A 20 -0.41 16.41 -3.71
C ALA A 20 -0.67 17.14 -2.38
N ARG A 21 0.19 18.08 -2.01
CA ARG A 21 -0.02 18.93 -0.83
C ARG A 21 -1.33 19.73 -0.94
N THR A 22 -1.56 20.38 -2.08
CA THR A 22 -2.78 21.16 -2.32
C THR A 22 -4.03 20.28 -2.25
N ALA A 23 -4.00 19.11 -2.89
CA ALA A 23 -5.13 18.15 -2.87
C ALA A 23 -5.43 17.66 -1.45
N MET A 24 -4.40 17.37 -0.65
CA MET A 24 -4.57 16.94 0.74
C MET A 24 -5.19 18.03 1.61
N ILE A 25 -4.74 19.28 1.49
CA ILE A 25 -5.32 20.41 2.25
C ILE A 25 -6.79 20.59 1.89
N ALA A 26 -7.12 20.58 0.59
CA ALA A 26 -8.50 20.69 0.14
C ALA A 26 -9.38 19.52 0.65
N ALA A 27 -8.83 18.31 0.78
CA ALA A 27 -9.54 17.18 1.35
C ALA A 27 -9.76 17.33 2.87
N LEU A 28 -8.80 17.91 3.60
CA LEU A 28 -8.92 18.18 5.04
C LEU A 28 -10.01 19.21 5.37
N ASP A 29 -10.29 20.15 4.46
CA ASP A 29 -11.37 21.12 4.60
C ASP A 29 -12.77 20.48 4.48
N VAL A 30 -12.88 19.23 4.01
CA VAL A 30 -14.14 18.49 3.91
C VAL A 30 -14.49 17.85 5.26
N ALA A 31 -15.31 18.54 6.06
CA ALA A 31 -15.80 18.04 7.34
C ALA A 31 -17.01 17.09 7.20
N ALA A 32 -16.80 15.89 6.63
CA ALA A 32 -17.86 14.90 6.47
C ALA A 32 -17.36 13.45 6.55
N ASN A 33 -18.23 12.56 7.03
CA ASN A 33 -17.98 11.13 7.02
C ASN A 33 -18.41 10.51 5.68
N PRO A 34 -17.51 9.87 4.90
CA PRO A 34 -17.84 9.25 3.61
C PRO A 34 -18.80 8.06 3.71
N SER A 35 -19.05 7.54 4.92
CA SER A 35 -20.06 6.50 5.17
C SER A 35 -21.47 7.07 5.38
N SER A 36 -21.60 8.38 5.55
CA SER A 36 -22.90 9.01 5.74
C SER A 36 -23.70 9.11 4.44
N VAL A 37 -25.02 8.88 4.53
CA VAL A 37 -25.92 8.90 3.37
C VAL A 37 -26.34 10.30 2.94
N HIS A 38 -26.14 11.34 3.75
CA HIS A 38 -26.50 12.73 3.43
C HIS A 38 -25.56 13.35 2.39
N ALA A 39 -25.89 14.56 1.92
CA ALA A 39 -25.24 15.17 0.75
C ALA A 39 -23.72 15.35 0.92
N GLU A 40 -23.30 15.81 2.09
CA GLU A 40 -21.90 16.03 2.46
C GLU A 40 -21.14 14.69 2.55
N GLY A 41 -21.75 13.66 3.13
CA GLY A 41 -21.17 12.32 3.17
C GLY A 41 -20.97 11.71 1.78
N ARG A 42 -21.97 11.85 0.90
CA ARG A 42 -21.84 11.45 -0.52
C ARG A 42 -20.79 12.26 -1.26
N ALA A 43 -20.61 13.54 -0.94
CA ALA A 43 -19.54 14.36 -1.49
C ALA A 43 -18.15 13.87 -1.06
N ALA A 44 -17.94 13.61 0.23
CA ALA A 44 -16.70 13.03 0.75
C ALA A 44 -16.42 11.64 0.14
N ARG A 45 -17.44 10.79 0.02
CA ARG A 45 -17.30 9.49 -0.65
C ARG A 45 -16.85 9.63 -2.11
N ARG A 46 -17.43 10.58 -2.85
CA ARG A 46 -17.01 10.86 -4.24
C ARG A 46 -15.54 11.25 -4.34
N LEU A 47 -15.02 12.03 -3.38
CA LEU A 47 -13.60 12.38 -3.35
C LEU A 47 -12.71 11.13 -3.23
N ILE A 48 -13.03 10.22 -2.31
CA ILE A 48 -12.28 8.97 -2.13
C ILE A 48 -12.39 8.07 -3.37
N GLU A 49 -13.58 7.95 -3.96
CA GLU A 49 -13.78 7.11 -5.15
C GLU A 49 -13.12 7.69 -6.40
N ASN A 50 -12.99 9.01 -6.51
CA ASN A 50 -12.17 9.64 -7.56
C ASN A 50 -10.70 9.26 -7.38
N ALA A 51 -10.16 9.44 -6.16
CA ALA A 51 -8.78 9.07 -5.85
C ALA A 51 -8.51 7.56 -6.10
N ARG A 52 -9.49 6.70 -5.83
CA ARG A 52 -9.40 5.26 -6.11
C ARG A 52 -9.22 4.97 -7.60
N ARG A 53 -9.97 5.66 -8.47
CA ARG A 53 -9.85 5.54 -9.93
C ARG A 53 -8.52 6.08 -10.44
N ASP A 54 -8.03 7.17 -9.87
CA ASP A 54 -6.73 7.74 -10.23
C ASP A 54 -5.60 6.75 -9.90
N VAL A 55 -5.61 6.17 -8.69
CA VAL A 55 -4.62 5.14 -8.29
C VAL A 55 -4.71 3.89 -9.15
N ALA A 56 -5.92 3.40 -9.43
CA ALA A 56 -6.11 2.23 -10.28
C ALA A 56 -5.53 2.44 -11.70
N THR A 57 -5.69 3.64 -12.24
CA THR A 57 -5.14 4.03 -13.55
C THR A 57 -3.62 3.94 -13.58
N LEU A 58 -2.93 4.35 -12.51
CA LEU A 58 -1.46 4.31 -12.43
C LEU A 58 -0.88 2.89 -12.56
N VAL A 59 -1.66 1.88 -12.20
CA VAL A 59 -1.24 0.46 -12.21
C VAL A 59 -2.04 -0.39 -13.20
N SER A 60 -2.81 0.24 -14.11
CA SER A 60 -3.66 -0.45 -15.10
C SER A 60 -4.62 -1.49 -14.49
N ALA A 61 -5.21 -1.18 -13.33
CA ALA A 61 -6.15 -2.04 -12.61
C ALA A 61 -7.59 -1.46 -12.64
N GLY A 62 -8.57 -2.31 -12.31
CA GLY A 62 -9.93 -1.87 -11.97
C GLY A 62 -9.96 -1.14 -10.63
N ALA A 63 -10.84 -0.15 -10.48
CA ALA A 63 -10.96 0.63 -9.26
C ALA A 63 -11.39 -0.23 -8.06
N GLU A 64 -12.21 -1.25 -8.31
CA GLU A 64 -12.65 -2.26 -7.34
C GLU A 64 -11.51 -3.12 -6.78
N HIS A 65 -10.33 -3.13 -7.43
CA HIS A 65 -9.15 -3.85 -6.97
C HIS A 65 -8.22 -3.00 -6.10
N VAL A 66 -8.51 -1.71 -5.91
CA VAL A 66 -7.72 -0.83 -5.04
C VAL A 66 -8.30 -0.84 -3.63
N VAL A 67 -7.48 -1.16 -2.64
CA VAL A 67 -7.80 -1.01 -1.21
C VAL A 67 -6.82 -0.01 -0.61
N PHE A 68 -7.35 1.06 0.01
CA PHE A 68 -6.52 2.04 0.70
C PHE A 68 -6.10 1.51 2.07
N THR A 69 -4.82 1.62 2.38
CA THR A 69 -4.22 1.33 3.68
C THR A 69 -3.42 2.56 4.15
N SER A 70 -2.92 2.55 5.38
CA SER A 70 -2.03 3.59 5.91
C SER A 70 -0.64 3.61 5.26
N GLY A 71 -0.26 2.54 4.57
CA GLY A 71 1.01 2.45 3.84
C GLY A 71 1.36 1.02 3.40
N ALA A 72 2.52 0.89 2.77
CA ALA A 72 2.99 -0.37 2.18
C ALA A 72 3.17 -1.50 3.22
N THR A 73 3.62 -1.19 4.44
CA THR A 73 3.78 -2.18 5.51
C THR A 73 2.44 -2.79 5.93
N GLU A 74 1.39 -1.98 6.07
CA GLU A 74 0.04 -2.49 6.38
C GLU A 74 -0.52 -3.29 5.21
N ALA A 75 -0.33 -2.82 3.97
CA ALA A 75 -0.77 -3.55 2.77
C ALA A 75 -0.11 -4.94 2.70
N ALA A 76 1.21 -5.00 2.88
CA ALA A 76 1.96 -6.26 2.92
C ALA A 76 1.45 -7.18 4.04
N SER A 77 1.32 -6.67 5.28
CA SER A 77 0.82 -7.49 6.39
C SER A 77 -0.62 -7.97 6.22
N THR A 78 -1.45 -7.23 5.48
CA THR A 78 -2.83 -7.62 5.17
C THR A 78 -2.86 -8.78 4.19
N LEU A 79 -1.98 -8.76 3.17
CA LEU A 79 -1.92 -9.79 2.13
C LEU A 79 -1.10 -11.02 2.56
N LEU A 80 -0.07 -10.84 3.40
CA LEU A 80 0.78 -11.93 3.88
C LEU A 80 0.11 -12.65 5.04
N THR A 81 -1.01 -13.30 4.75
CA THR A 81 -1.77 -14.13 5.67
C THR A 81 -1.98 -15.53 5.07
N PRO A 82 -1.85 -16.62 5.87
CA PRO A 82 -2.04 -17.98 5.36
C PRO A 82 -3.51 -18.29 5.08
N ASP A 83 -4.43 -17.74 5.86
CA ASP A 83 -5.86 -18.06 5.78
C ASP A 83 -6.61 -16.99 4.99
N TRP A 84 -7.26 -17.41 3.91
CA TRP A 84 -8.03 -16.57 3.00
C TRP A 84 -9.48 -17.03 2.90
N GLN A 85 -10.38 -16.08 2.67
CA GLN A 85 -11.78 -16.33 2.34
C GLN A 85 -11.98 -16.06 0.84
N MET A 86 -12.42 -17.08 0.09
CA MET A 86 -12.73 -16.98 -1.33
C MET A 86 -14.18 -17.40 -1.57
N GLY A 87 -15.07 -16.42 -1.69
CA GLY A 87 -16.51 -16.66 -1.75
C GLY A 87 -17.03 -17.26 -0.44
N ARG A 88 -17.57 -18.48 -0.50
CA ARG A 88 -18.03 -19.25 0.69
C ARG A 88 -16.97 -20.23 1.21
N GLY A 89 -15.84 -20.37 0.52
CA GLY A 89 -14.78 -21.32 0.87
C GLY A 89 -13.62 -20.67 1.61
N THR A 90 -12.94 -21.46 2.42
CA THR A 90 -11.65 -21.08 3.03
C THR A 90 -10.52 -21.68 2.22
N VAL A 91 -9.47 -20.90 1.98
CA VAL A 91 -8.25 -21.36 1.32
C VAL A 91 -7.09 -21.08 2.25
N ARG A 92 -6.26 -22.09 2.48
CA ARG A 92 -5.08 -21.97 3.33
C ARG A 92 -3.81 -22.15 2.52
N MET A 93 -2.96 -21.13 2.53
CA MET A 93 -1.61 -21.18 1.99
C MET A 93 -0.71 -21.89 2.99
N SER A 94 -0.03 -22.95 2.55
CA SER A 94 0.81 -23.79 3.41
C SER A 94 2.20 -23.20 3.64
N ARG A 95 2.70 -22.41 2.68
CA ARG A 95 4.04 -21.83 2.68
C ARG A 95 4.02 -20.47 2.00
N LEU A 96 4.88 -19.58 2.47
CA LEU A 96 5.20 -18.30 1.83
C LEU A 96 6.64 -18.37 1.33
N TYR A 97 6.86 -18.01 0.07
CA TYR A 97 8.20 -17.85 -0.50
C TYR A 97 8.49 -16.36 -0.65
N VAL A 98 9.65 -15.94 -0.17
CA VAL A 98 10.13 -14.55 -0.26
C VAL A 98 11.54 -14.53 -0.84
N CYS A 99 11.88 -13.49 -1.58
CA CYS A 99 13.23 -13.26 -2.05
C CYS A 99 14.06 -12.63 -0.92
N GLU A 100 15.31 -13.04 -0.73
CA GLU A 100 16.20 -12.46 0.30
C GLU A 100 16.44 -10.95 0.10
N ALA A 101 16.26 -10.43 -1.11
CA ALA A 101 16.35 -9.02 -1.44
C ALA A 101 15.03 -8.23 -1.23
N ASP A 102 13.94 -8.88 -0.82
CA ASP A 102 12.66 -8.19 -0.58
C ASP A 102 12.75 -7.19 0.58
N HIS A 103 11.84 -6.20 0.59
CA HIS A 103 11.73 -5.27 1.70
C HIS A 103 11.39 -6.01 3.01
N PRO A 104 11.87 -5.56 4.20
CA PRO A 104 11.59 -6.21 5.49
C PRO A 104 10.10 -6.47 5.78
N CYS A 105 9.19 -5.62 5.29
CA CYS A 105 7.75 -5.83 5.46
C CYS A 105 7.21 -7.11 4.79
N VAL A 106 7.92 -7.62 3.77
CA VAL A 106 7.62 -8.90 3.11
C VAL A 106 8.43 -10.03 3.72
N LEU A 107 9.74 -9.82 3.91
CA LEU A 107 10.66 -10.82 4.48
C LEU A 107 10.25 -11.34 5.87
N ASN A 108 9.59 -10.50 6.67
CA ASN A 108 9.09 -10.88 7.99
C ASN A 108 7.88 -11.82 7.93
N GLY A 109 7.32 -12.05 6.75
CA GLY A 109 6.28 -13.04 6.49
C GLY A 109 4.88 -12.66 6.98
N GLY A 110 4.68 -11.46 7.53
CA GLY A 110 3.39 -10.99 8.00
C GLY A 110 2.80 -11.90 9.08
N ARG A 111 1.70 -12.58 8.76
CA ARG A 111 0.97 -13.49 9.65
C ARG A 111 1.33 -14.97 9.44
N PHE A 112 2.27 -15.28 8.55
CA PHE A 112 2.78 -16.64 8.42
C PHE A 112 3.67 -17.00 9.62
N PRO A 113 3.57 -18.24 10.15
CA PRO A 113 4.57 -18.77 11.07
C PRO A 113 5.95 -18.77 10.42
N ALA A 114 7.00 -18.43 11.17
CA ALA A 114 8.37 -18.40 10.65
C ALA A 114 8.81 -19.74 10.02
N THR A 115 8.30 -20.87 10.53
CA THR A 115 8.56 -22.21 9.98
C THR A 115 7.92 -22.47 8.61
N GLN A 116 7.01 -21.61 8.17
CA GLN A 116 6.32 -21.68 6.87
C GLN A 116 6.84 -20.64 5.87
N VAL A 117 7.82 -19.81 6.26
CA VAL A 117 8.45 -18.83 5.37
C VAL A 117 9.74 -19.43 4.81
N ILE A 118 9.84 -19.50 3.49
CA ILE A 118 11.02 -19.97 2.77
C ILE A 118 11.65 -18.79 2.08
N ARG A 119 12.96 -18.61 2.31
CA ARG A 119 13.75 -17.56 1.67
C ARG A 119 14.47 -18.14 0.46
N ILE A 120 14.37 -17.44 -0.65
CA ILE A 120 15.08 -17.75 -1.88
C ILE A 120 16.25 -16.76 -1.99
N GLY A 121 17.46 -17.29 -2.04
CA GLY A 121 18.68 -16.47 -2.14
C GLY A 121 18.78 -15.77 -3.49
N VAL A 122 19.63 -14.76 -3.54
CA VAL A 122 19.99 -14.04 -4.77
C VAL A 122 21.48 -14.15 -5.05
N ASP A 123 21.87 -14.07 -6.32
CA ASP A 123 23.26 -13.99 -6.73
C ASP A 123 23.86 -12.58 -6.53
N ALA A 124 25.10 -12.39 -6.98
CA ALA A 124 25.82 -11.12 -6.85
C ALA A 124 25.20 -9.96 -7.65
N ASP A 125 24.35 -10.27 -8.64
CA ASP A 125 23.63 -9.30 -9.46
C ASP A 125 22.22 -9.03 -8.92
N GLY A 126 21.83 -9.71 -7.83
CA GLY A 126 20.51 -9.58 -7.20
C GLY A 126 19.41 -10.38 -7.90
N LEU A 127 19.77 -11.40 -8.68
CA LEU A 127 18.83 -12.26 -9.39
C LEU A 127 18.54 -13.54 -8.59
N VAL A 128 17.30 -14.04 -8.73
CA VAL A 128 16.80 -15.30 -8.13
C VAL A 128 16.93 -16.46 -9.11
#